data_AF-A0A7V1LRW8-F1
#
_entry.id   AF-A0A7V1LRW8-F1
#
_cell.length_a   1.000
_cell.length_b   1.000
_cell.length_c   1.000
_cell.angle_alpha   90.00
_cell.angle_beta   90.00
_cell.angle_gamma   90.00
#
_symmetry.space_group_name_H-M   'P 1'
#
loop_
_entity.id
_entity.type
_entity.pdbx_description
1 polymer ?
#
loop_
_entity_poly.entity_id
_entity_poly.type
_entity_poly.pdbx_seq_one_letter_code
_entity_poly.pdbx_strand_id
1 'polypeptide(L)'
;MNGNCDIKNPLVRDGVSQKQRLLKALHTSYVKVDERDINDLLWFIRNYSKKVQYYNKDNEPDDDWKDFVENDVSTIISIISQKDLSEIKECFTAHFSFIKNAVNIDNQVKAVLNNIFKHLFFISGELNAWYKTSAAGLKLNTELKQTISSQLKGLLKELVAAYKFASTNSYLYDDITDKCYPFVYKDDFLVSKFNKIWIDTTSSTPVSWSSYLSSINEDGSLFSTSSTKIKQVKFAADKLKLYVDKFIGAQSRLIHNSPGYLKETLENWSSHEPNMALLLAFLQLFRYAQGSINKITKRHLDFYYKRVLRLKPNEAVPDTVHVIFELAKQVDSYLV
;
A
#
# COMPACT_ATOMS: atom_id res chain seq x y z
N MET A 1 -43.39 -9.96 24.69
CA MET A 1 -42.80 -10.53 25.92
C MET A 1 -41.49 -11.18 25.55
N ASN A 2 -40.38 -10.59 26.00
CA ASN A 2 -39.05 -11.17 25.95
C ASN A 2 -39.03 -12.39 26.89
N GLY A 3 -39.01 -13.59 26.31
CA GLY A 3 -38.56 -14.79 26.99
C GLY A 3 -37.27 -15.22 26.31
N ASN A 4 -36.13 -14.72 26.79
CA ASN A 4 -34.84 -15.33 26.47
C ASN A 4 -34.93 -16.79 26.91
N CYS A 5 -34.92 -17.71 25.95
CA CYS A 5 -34.67 -19.12 26.21
C CYS A 5 -33.21 -19.25 26.67
N ASP A 6 -32.97 -19.04 27.97
CA ASP A 6 -31.67 -19.12 28.62
C ASP A 6 -31.39 -20.53 29.17
N ILE A 7 -32.02 -21.56 28.58
CA ILE A 7 -31.70 -22.95 28.90
C ILE A 7 -30.43 -23.31 28.12
N LYS A 8 -29.28 -22.98 28.68
CA LYS A 8 -28.01 -23.58 28.24
C LYS A 8 -28.13 -25.09 28.41
N ASN A 9 -28.09 -25.82 27.30
CA ASN A 9 -27.97 -27.27 27.31
C ASN A 9 -26.79 -27.65 28.23
N PRO A 10 -27.01 -28.38 29.34
CA PRO A 10 -25.99 -28.66 30.35
C PRO A 10 -24.86 -29.58 29.84
N LEU A 11 -24.99 -30.10 28.61
CA LEU A 11 -23.95 -30.85 27.94
C LEU A 11 -22.94 -29.89 27.27
N VAL A 12 -21.99 -29.38 28.04
CA VAL A 12 -20.75 -28.82 27.48
C VAL A 12 -19.95 -30.01 26.93
N ARG A 13 -20.08 -30.25 25.61
CA ARG A 13 -19.32 -31.30 24.95
C ARG A 13 -17.90 -30.80 24.68
N ASP A 14 -16.92 -31.30 25.44
CA ASP A 14 -15.46 -31.15 25.18
C ASP A 14 -14.97 -31.96 23.94
N GLY A 15 -15.86 -32.20 22.98
CA GLY A 15 -15.55 -32.95 21.76
C GLY A 15 -15.30 -32.01 20.58
N VAL A 16 -14.24 -32.27 19.81
CA VAL A 16 -14.09 -31.71 18.45
C VAL A 16 -15.30 -32.13 17.62
N SER A 17 -16.10 -31.14 17.22
CA SER A 17 -17.20 -31.33 16.28
C SER A 17 -16.66 -31.98 14.99
N GLN A 18 -17.47 -32.78 14.30
CA GLN A 18 -17.05 -33.41 13.05
C GLN A 18 -16.57 -32.37 12.01
N LYS A 19 -17.15 -31.16 12.04
CA LYS A 19 -16.74 -30.01 11.20
C LYS A 19 -15.32 -29.52 11.52
N GLN A 20 -14.86 -29.63 12.76
CA GLN A 20 -13.51 -29.27 13.19
C GLN A 20 -12.45 -30.34 12.86
N ARG A 21 -12.85 -31.54 12.39
CA ARG A 21 -11.93 -32.63 12.01
C ARG A 21 -11.53 -32.60 10.53
N LEU A 22 -12.12 -31.72 9.72
CA LEU A 22 -11.77 -31.60 8.31
C LEU A 22 -10.37 -30.98 8.20
N LEU A 23 -9.44 -31.71 7.56
CA LEU A 23 -8.10 -31.19 7.30
C LEU A 23 -8.18 -29.93 6.44
N LYS A 24 -7.51 -28.85 6.86
CA LYS A 24 -7.49 -27.57 6.12
C LYS A 24 -7.03 -27.76 4.66
N ALA A 25 -6.10 -28.69 4.41
CA ALA A 25 -5.60 -29.03 3.08
C ALA A 25 -6.68 -29.62 2.15
N LEU A 26 -7.78 -30.15 2.70
CA LEU A 26 -8.90 -30.70 1.94
C LEU A 26 -10.02 -29.68 1.69
N HIS A 27 -9.87 -28.44 2.15
CA HIS A 27 -10.82 -27.39 1.78
C HIS A 27 -10.69 -27.09 0.28
N THR A 28 -11.83 -26.97 -0.40
CA THR A 28 -11.87 -26.62 -1.83
C THR A 28 -11.26 -25.25 -2.14
N SER A 29 -11.23 -24.37 -1.15
CA SER A 29 -10.62 -23.04 -1.20
C SER A 29 -9.22 -22.99 -0.57
N TYR A 30 -8.60 -24.14 -0.27
CA TYR A 30 -7.30 -24.18 0.41
C TYR A 30 -6.19 -23.54 -0.44
N VAL A 31 -6.17 -23.87 -1.72
CA VAL A 31 -5.28 -23.28 -2.72
C VAL A 31 -6.11 -22.99 -3.97
N LYS A 32 -5.90 -21.83 -4.58
CA LYS A 32 -6.44 -21.56 -5.92
C LYS A 32 -5.31 -21.70 -6.93
N VAL A 33 -5.65 -22.10 -8.15
CA VAL A 33 -4.68 -22.25 -9.24
C VAL A 33 -4.18 -20.88 -9.70
N ASP A 34 -5.07 -19.89 -9.71
CA ASP A 34 -4.73 -18.49 -9.93
C ASP A 34 -5.31 -17.64 -8.80
N GLU A 35 -4.44 -17.08 -7.97
CA GLU A 35 -4.79 -16.24 -6.81
C GLU A 35 -4.76 -14.74 -7.10
N ARG A 36 -4.27 -14.35 -8.28
CA ARG A 36 -4.06 -12.95 -8.65
C ARG A 36 -5.38 -12.22 -8.75
N ASP A 37 -5.50 -11.12 -8.04
CA ASP A 37 -6.61 -10.19 -8.22
C ASP A 37 -6.33 -9.16 -9.35
N ILE A 38 -7.25 -8.22 -9.56
CA ILE A 38 -7.08 -7.19 -10.60
C ILE A 38 -5.85 -6.32 -10.32
N ASN A 39 -5.54 -6.06 -9.05
CA ASN A 39 -4.38 -5.29 -8.67
C ASN A 39 -3.09 -6.03 -9.04
N ASP A 40 -2.99 -7.32 -8.72
CA ASP A 40 -1.84 -8.15 -9.10
C ASP A 40 -1.65 -8.22 -10.62
N LEU A 41 -2.77 -8.31 -11.36
CA LEU A 41 -2.74 -8.35 -12.82
C LEU A 41 -2.31 -7.01 -13.43
N LEU A 42 -2.80 -5.87 -12.92
CA LEU A 42 -2.36 -4.55 -13.35
C LEU A 42 -0.87 -4.33 -13.08
N TRP A 43 -0.40 -4.72 -11.90
CA TRP A 43 1.02 -4.65 -11.56
C TRP A 43 1.86 -5.55 -12.46
N PHE A 44 1.39 -6.77 -12.74
CA PHE A 44 2.04 -7.68 -13.68
C PHE A 44 2.13 -7.08 -15.08
N ILE A 45 1.03 -6.55 -15.62
CA ILE A 45 0.99 -5.91 -16.95
C ILE A 45 1.97 -4.73 -16.99
N ARG A 46 2.00 -3.90 -15.95
CA ARG A 46 2.89 -2.75 -15.84
C ARG A 46 4.37 -3.13 -15.76
N ASN A 47 4.71 -4.26 -15.14
CA ASN A 47 6.09 -4.76 -15.17
C ASN A 47 6.44 -5.43 -16.50
N TYR A 48 5.46 -6.08 -17.12
CA TYR A 48 5.62 -6.69 -18.43
C TYR A 48 5.82 -5.62 -19.52
N SER A 49 5.07 -4.51 -19.47
CA SER A 49 5.17 -3.43 -20.46
C SER A 49 6.55 -2.78 -20.49
N LYS A 50 7.28 -2.74 -19.36
CA LYS A 50 8.69 -2.33 -19.29
C LYS A 50 9.65 -3.24 -20.06
N LYS A 51 9.21 -4.44 -20.43
CA LYS A 51 9.98 -5.42 -21.21
C LYS A 51 9.58 -5.41 -22.68
N VAL A 52 8.56 -4.64 -23.04
CA VAL A 52 8.09 -4.50 -24.42
C VAL A 52 8.66 -3.20 -24.96
N GLN A 53 9.49 -3.28 -26.00
CA GLN A 53 10.07 -2.11 -26.68
C GLN A 53 8.96 -1.33 -27.38
N TYR A 54 8.90 -0.02 -27.14
CA TYR A 54 8.09 0.89 -27.95
C TYR A 54 8.90 1.36 -29.16
N TYR A 55 8.21 1.47 -30.30
CA TYR A 55 8.77 2.01 -31.54
C TYR A 55 7.95 3.23 -31.92
N ASN A 56 8.65 4.34 -32.21
CA ASN A 56 8.01 5.59 -32.60
C ASN A 56 7.43 5.50 -34.03
N LYS A 57 6.88 6.61 -34.53
CA LYS A 57 6.27 6.70 -35.86
C LYS A 57 7.25 6.45 -37.00
N ASP A 58 8.54 6.64 -36.75
CA ASP A 58 9.64 6.43 -37.69
C ASP A 58 10.20 4.99 -37.59
N ASN A 59 9.54 4.13 -36.80
CA ASN A 59 9.93 2.75 -36.51
C ASN A 59 11.31 2.65 -35.82
N GLU A 60 11.65 3.65 -35.01
CA GLU A 60 12.86 3.67 -34.18
C GLU A 60 12.52 3.30 -32.73
N PRO A 61 13.40 2.54 -32.04
CA PRO A 61 13.24 2.24 -30.61
C PRO A 61 13.14 3.52 -29.76
N ASP A 62 12.04 3.68 -29.03
CA ASP A 62 11.73 4.87 -28.22
C ASP A 62 11.20 4.45 -26.83
N ASP A 63 12.08 3.88 -26.00
CA ASP A 63 11.76 3.36 -24.65
C ASP A 63 10.77 2.17 -24.64
N ASP A 64 9.86 2.09 -23.66
CA ASP A 64 9.03 0.92 -23.37
C ASP A 64 7.53 1.29 -23.31
N TRP A 65 6.67 0.27 -23.23
CA TRP A 65 5.21 0.47 -23.20
C TRP A 65 4.68 0.84 -21.80
N LYS A 66 5.51 1.21 -20.81
CA LYS A 66 5.00 1.46 -19.44
C LYS A 66 4.00 2.61 -19.38
N ASP A 67 4.25 3.67 -20.15
CA ASP A 67 3.45 4.89 -20.12
C ASP A 67 2.01 4.63 -20.63
N PHE A 68 1.83 3.62 -21.49
CA PHE A 68 0.51 3.18 -21.94
C PHE A 68 -0.43 2.79 -20.79
N VAL A 69 0.12 2.21 -19.72
CA VAL A 69 -0.68 1.80 -18.54
C VAL A 69 -0.55 2.76 -17.36
N GLU A 70 0.59 3.45 -17.21
CA GLU A 70 0.83 4.32 -16.05
C GLU A 70 0.05 5.64 -16.08
N ASN A 71 -0.56 5.99 -17.21
CA ASN A 71 -1.43 7.18 -17.33
C ASN A 71 -2.82 7.00 -16.69
N ASP A 72 -3.19 5.79 -16.27
CA ASP A 72 -4.47 5.53 -15.61
C ASP A 72 -4.34 5.41 -14.09
N VAL A 73 -5.28 6.02 -13.36
CA VAL A 73 -5.31 6.00 -11.90
C VAL A 73 -5.45 4.59 -11.31
N SER A 74 -6.10 3.64 -11.99
CA SER A 74 -6.17 2.25 -11.52
C SER A 74 -4.79 1.59 -11.47
N THR A 75 -3.94 1.87 -12.46
CA THR A 75 -2.54 1.39 -12.48
C THR A 75 -1.72 2.06 -11.38
N ILE A 76 -1.91 3.36 -11.15
CA ILE A 76 -1.22 4.06 -10.05
C ILE A 76 -1.61 3.48 -8.69
N ILE A 77 -2.89 3.21 -8.45
CA ILE A 77 -3.34 2.54 -7.22
C ILE A 77 -2.68 1.17 -7.09
N SER A 78 -2.50 0.46 -8.20
CA SER A 78 -1.81 -0.82 -8.19
C SER A 78 -0.34 -0.72 -7.81
N ILE A 79 0.37 0.28 -8.35
CA ILE A 79 1.75 0.59 -7.98
C ILE A 79 1.85 0.94 -6.49
N ILE A 80 0.91 1.74 -5.98
CA ILE A 80 0.85 2.08 -4.55
C ILE A 80 0.66 0.81 -3.72
N SER A 81 -0.33 -0.02 -4.04
CA SER A 81 -0.66 -1.23 -3.27
C SER A 81 0.50 -2.24 -3.17
N GLN A 82 1.36 -2.30 -4.19
CA GLN A 82 2.46 -3.26 -4.28
C GLN A 82 3.76 -2.71 -3.69
N LYS A 83 3.73 -1.48 -3.18
CA LYS A 83 4.91 -0.86 -2.59
C LYS A 83 5.26 -1.52 -1.26
N ASP A 84 6.45 -2.12 -1.19
CA ASP A 84 7.04 -2.56 0.06
C ASP A 84 7.78 -1.40 0.73
N LEU A 85 7.45 -1.14 1.99
CA LEU A 85 8.10 -0.12 2.81
C LEU A 85 9.17 -0.70 3.74
N SER A 86 9.36 -2.02 3.75
CA SER A 86 10.26 -2.72 4.67
C SER A 86 11.71 -2.33 4.41
N GLU A 87 12.17 -2.43 3.16
CA GLU A 87 13.55 -2.08 2.77
C GLU A 87 13.90 -0.64 3.14
N ILE A 88 13.04 0.33 2.83
CA ILE A 88 13.31 1.74 3.13
C ILE A 88 13.26 2.05 4.63
N LYS A 89 12.40 1.36 5.40
CA LYS A 89 12.36 1.47 6.86
C LYS A 89 13.62 0.90 7.50
N GLU A 90 14.13 -0.22 6.99
CA GLU A 90 15.40 -0.81 7.42
C GLU A 90 16.56 0.15 7.13
N CYS A 91 16.58 0.76 5.95
CA CYS A 91 17.55 1.78 5.56
C CYS A 91 17.56 2.99 6.49
N PHE A 92 16.40 3.59 6.77
CA PHE A 92 16.32 4.69 7.74
C PHE A 92 16.79 4.25 9.14
N THR A 93 16.42 3.05 9.57
CA THR A 93 16.86 2.50 10.86
C THR A 93 18.39 2.39 10.93
N ALA A 94 19.02 1.87 9.88
CA ALA A 94 20.47 1.78 9.77
C ALA A 94 21.13 3.16 9.78
N HIS A 95 20.62 4.12 9.00
CA HIS A 95 21.13 5.49 8.93
C HIS A 95 21.07 6.22 10.28
N PHE A 96 19.92 6.16 10.97
CA PHE A 96 19.77 6.79 12.27
C PHE A 96 20.66 6.13 13.34
N SER A 97 20.79 4.80 13.30
CA SER A 97 21.69 4.06 14.20
C SER A 97 23.16 4.47 13.98
N PHE A 98 23.58 4.60 12.72
CA PHE A 98 24.92 5.03 12.34
C PHE A 98 25.23 6.43 12.90
N ILE A 99 24.36 7.41 12.65
CA ILE A 99 24.55 8.78 13.16
C ILE A 99 24.54 8.82 14.69
N LYS A 100 23.65 8.06 15.35
CA LYS A 100 23.57 8.02 16.82
C LYS A 100 24.88 7.58 17.46
N ASN A 101 25.56 6.61 16.87
CA ASN A 101 26.79 6.01 17.39
C ASN A 101 28.07 6.74 16.95
N ALA A 102 27.99 7.66 15.98
CA ALA A 102 29.14 8.41 15.51
C ALA A 102 29.79 9.30 16.59
N VAL A 103 31.12 9.38 16.58
CA VAL A 103 31.91 10.17 17.55
C VAL A 103 32.28 11.53 16.98
N ASN A 104 32.55 11.60 15.67
CA ASN A 104 32.91 12.80 14.92
C ASN A 104 32.08 12.91 13.63
N ILE A 105 32.21 14.02 12.90
CA ILE A 105 31.53 14.26 11.62
C ILE A 105 32.48 14.03 10.44
N ASP A 106 32.78 12.77 10.15
CA ASP A 106 33.54 12.38 8.97
C ASP A 106 32.66 12.37 7.69
N ASN A 107 33.25 12.02 6.56
CA ASN A 107 32.52 11.98 5.28
C ASN A 107 31.42 10.91 5.28
N GLN A 108 31.54 9.82 6.04
CA GLN A 108 30.51 8.79 6.11
C GLN A 108 29.28 9.31 6.85
N VAL A 109 29.46 10.01 7.97
CA VAL A 109 28.34 10.63 8.70
C VAL A 109 27.63 11.68 7.85
N LYS A 110 28.39 12.50 7.12
CA LYS A 110 27.85 13.49 6.18
C LYS A 110 27.09 12.83 5.03
N ALA A 111 27.59 11.72 4.50
CA ALA A 111 26.94 10.95 3.45
C ALA A 111 25.61 10.35 3.94
N VAL A 112 25.61 9.72 5.11
CA VAL A 112 24.39 9.14 5.71
C VAL A 112 23.35 10.21 5.97
N LEU A 113 23.73 11.39 6.48
CA LEU A 113 22.82 12.51 6.65
C LEU A 113 22.23 12.97 5.30
N ASN A 114 23.07 13.11 4.27
CA ASN A 114 22.63 13.47 2.93
C ASN A 114 21.66 12.43 2.34
N ASN A 115 21.88 11.15 2.58
CA ASN A 115 21.01 10.08 2.10
C ASN A 115 19.63 10.11 2.78
N ILE A 116 19.54 10.47 4.07
CA ILE A 116 18.25 10.70 4.74
C ILE A 116 17.47 11.82 4.03
N PHE A 117 18.11 12.96 3.72
CA PHE A 117 17.47 14.04 2.96
C PHE A 117 17.00 13.57 1.58
N LYS A 118 17.89 12.91 0.81
CA LYS A 118 17.57 12.39 -0.53
C LYS A 118 16.41 11.41 -0.52
N HIS A 119 16.32 10.51 0.48
CA HIS A 119 15.20 9.59 0.60
C HIS A 119 13.88 10.30 0.89
N LEU A 120 13.87 11.31 1.77
CA LEU A 120 12.66 12.11 2.04
C LEU A 120 12.22 12.91 0.82
N PHE A 121 13.17 13.46 0.05
CA PHE A 121 12.89 14.13 -1.22
C PHE A 121 12.32 13.16 -2.27
N PHE A 122 12.88 11.96 -2.37
CA PHE A 122 12.37 10.90 -3.24
C PHE A 122 10.92 10.54 -2.89
N ILE A 123 10.63 10.25 -1.61
CA ILE A 123 9.27 9.94 -1.14
C ILE A 123 8.30 11.10 -1.45
N SER A 124 8.74 12.35 -1.28
CA SER A 124 7.95 13.54 -1.63
C SER A 124 7.64 13.58 -3.13
N GLY A 125 8.62 13.23 -3.97
CA GLY A 125 8.48 13.15 -5.43
C GLY A 125 7.49 12.08 -5.86
N GLU A 126 7.54 10.91 -5.23
CA GLU A 126 6.58 9.82 -5.48
C GLU A 126 5.15 10.21 -5.10
N LEU A 127 4.96 10.78 -3.91
CA LEU A 127 3.64 11.26 -3.47
C LEU A 127 3.09 12.34 -4.40
N ASN A 128 3.97 13.23 -4.89
CA ASN A 128 3.61 14.23 -5.89
C ASN A 128 3.23 13.59 -7.24
N ALA A 129 3.97 12.59 -7.72
CA ALA A 129 3.65 11.88 -8.95
C ALA A 129 2.29 11.18 -8.85
N TRP A 130 2.04 10.44 -7.76
CA TRP A 130 0.74 9.82 -7.50
C TRP A 130 -0.40 10.84 -7.46
N TYR A 131 -0.17 12.01 -6.87
CA TYR A 131 -1.19 13.07 -6.86
C TYR A 131 -1.47 13.60 -8.26
N LYS A 132 -0.42 13.88 -9.06
CA LYS A 132 -0.57 14.42 -10.42
C LYS A 132 -1.32 13.47 -11.35
N THR A 133 -1.10 12.16 -11.22
CA THR A 133 -1.75 11.15 -12.05
C THR A 133 -3.12 10.75 -11.50
N SER A 134 -3.40 10.99 -10.21
CA SER A 134 -4.74 10.75 -9.64
C SER A 134 -5.77 11.74 -10.18
N ALA A 135 -6.93 11.24 -10.62
CA ALA A 135 -8.01 12.09 -11.11
C ALA A 135 -8.72 12.84 -9.96
N ALA A 136 -9.03 14.12 -10.18
CA ALA A 136 -9.75 14.95 -9.20
C ALA A 136 -11.12 14.35 -8.87
N GLY A 137 -11.50 14.39 -7.59
CA GLY A 137 -12.77 13.84 -7.09
C GLY A 137 -12.71 12.41 -6.60
N LEU A 138 -11.68 11.63 -6.98
CA LEU A 138 -11.45 10.29 -6.44
C LEU A 138 -10.94 10.35 -4.99
N LYS A 139 -11.17 9.27 -4.23
CA LYS A 139 -10.70 9.14 -2.84
C LYS A 139 -9.19 9.24 -2.73
N LEU A 140 -8.45 8.58 -3.63
CA LEU A 140 -6.99 8.66 -3.66
C LEU A 140 -6.52 10.12 -3.80
N ASN A 141 -7.08 10.86 -4.77
CA ASN A 141 -6.73 12.26 -5.00
C ASN A 141 -7.04 13.13 -3.77
N THR A 142 -8.21 12.91 -3.18
CA THR A 142 -8.68 13.64 -1.99
C THR A 142 -7.76 13.39 -0.80
N GLU A 143 -7.41 12.13 -0.52
CA GLU A 143 -6.54 11.77 0.60
C GLU A 143 -5.10 12.26 0.40
N LEU A 144 -4.55 12.14 -0.81
CA LEU A 144 -3.25 12.73 -1.17
C LEU A 144 -3.27 14.24 -0.96
N LYS A 145 -4.28 14.94 -1.49
CA LYS A 145 -4.42 16.40 -1.33
C LYS A 145 -4.46 16.80 0.14
N GLN A 146 -5.28 16.13 0.95
CA GLN A 146 -5.41 16.41 2.37
C GLN A 146 -4.10 16.14 3.12
N THR A 147 -3.50 14.97 2.92
CA THR A 147 -2.26 14.55 3.58
C THR A 147 -1.11 15.50 3.24
N ILE A 148 -0.94 15.82 1.95
CA ILE A 148 0.09 16.75 1.49
C ILE A 148 -0.15 18.13 2.08
N SER A 149 -1.35 18.69 1.91
CA SER A 149 -1.63 20.08 2.30
C SER A 149 -1.57 20.30 3.82
N SER A 150 -2.01 19.31 4.61
CA SER A 150 -2.13 19.44 6.07
C SER A 150 -0.93 18.94 6.86
N GLN A 151 -0.14 18.00 6.32
CA GLN A 151 0.93 17.34 7.08
C GLN A 151 2.30 17.47 6.42
N LEU A 152 2.40 17.26 5.10
CA LEU A 152 3.70 17.09 4.46
C LEU A 152 4.26 18.38 3.86
N LYS A 153 3.40 19.31 3.43
CA LYS A 153 3.79 20.58 2.79
C LYS A 153 4.74 21.40 3.67
N GLY A 154 4.37 21.61 4.94
CA GLY A 154 5.20 22.35 5.90
C GLY A 154 6.52 21.64 6.19
N LEU A 155 6.47 20.31 6.41
CA LEU A 155 7.66 19.50 6.65
C LEU A 155 8.63 19.52 5.47
N LEU A 156 8.13 19.50 4.23
CA LEU A 156 8.97 19.58 3.05
C LEU A 156 9.68 20.95 2.95
N LYS A 157 8.98 22.04 3.27
CA LYS A 157 9.57 23.38 3.32
C LYS A 157 10.71 23.46 4.34
N GLU A 158 10.47 22.95 5.55
CA GLU A 158 11.49 22.87 6.61
C GLU A 158 12.67 21.98 6.20
N LEU A 159 12.38 20.83 5.57
CA LEU A 159 13.38 19.91 5.06
C LEU A 159 14.29 20.57 4.01
N VAL A 160 13.71 21.33 3.08
CA VAL A 160 14.46 22.08 2.06
C VAL A 160 15.34 23.15 2.70
N ALA A 161 14.81 23.93 3.65
CA ALA A 161 15.56 24.96 4.34
C ALA A 161 16.76 24.38 5.12
N ALA A 162 16.53 23.26 5.83
CA ALA A 162 17.56 22.52 6.55
C ALA A 162 18.61 21.91 5.61
N TYR A 163 18.20 21.39 4.44
CA TYR A 163 19.12 20.86 3.43
C TYR A 163 20.04 21.96 2.87
N LYS A 164 19.49 23.15 2.54
CA LYS A 164 20.29 24.29 2.10
C LYS A 164 21.32 24.70 3.15
N PHE A 165 20.89 24.83 4.41
CA PHE A 165 21.80 25.11 5.53
C PHE A 165 22.90 24.06 5.68
N ALA A 166 22.52 22.77 5.59
CA ALA A 166 23.44 21.65 5.69
C ALA A 166 24.51 21.68 4.60
N SER A 167 24.10 22.02 3.37
CA SER A 167 24.98 22.16 2.21
C SER A 167 26.00 23.29 2.42
N THR A 168 25.54 24.50 2.76
CA THR A 168 26.39 25.68 2.98
C THR A 168 27.40 25.47 4.13
N ASN A 169 27.01 24.73 5.17
CA ASN A 169 27.83 24.56 6.38
C ASN A 169 28.68 23.26 6.39
N SER A 170 28.82 22.61 5.22
CA SER A 170 29.63 21.40 5.02
C SER A 170 29.21 20.20 5.89
N TYR A 171 27.90 20.03 6.10
CA TYR A 171 27.31 18.85 6.76
C TYR A 171 27.00 17.71 5.80
N LEU A 172 27.08 17.94 4.49
CA LEU A 172 26.75 16.97 3.46
C LEU A 172 27.99 16.51 2.71
N TYR A 173 27.96 15.26 2.27
CA TYR A 173 28.95 14.65 1.40
C TYR A 173 28.18 13.76 0.41
N ASP A 174 28.54 13.78 -0.86
CA ASP A 174 27.93 12.89 -1.85
C ASP A 174 28.71 11.58 -1.90
N ASP A 175 28.04 10.49 -1.52
CA ASP A 175 28.54 9.13 -1.66
C ASP A 175 27.65 8.37 -2.64
N ILE A 176 28.26 7.69 -3.60
CA ILE A 176 27.60 6.93 -4.66
C ILE A 176 27.47 5.44 -4.25
N THR A 177 28.08 5.04 -3.13
CA THR A 177 28.22 3.64 -2.67
C THR A 177 27.33 3.26 -1.50
N ASP A 178 26.17 3.91 -1.34
CA ASP A 178 25.21 3.54 -0.30
C ASP A 178 24.79 2.06 -0.44
N LYS A 179 24.64 1.34 0.67
CA LYS A 179 24.09 -0.03 0.67
C LYS A 179 22.57 -0.01 0.52
N CYS A 180 21.94 1.13 0.74
CA CYS A 180 20.51 1.39 0.51
C CYS A 180 20.17 1.68 -0.97
N TYR A 181 20.93 1.12 -1.90
CA TYR A 181 20.99 1.50 -3.31
C TYR A 181 20.26 0.52 -4.23
N PRO A 182 18.92 0.44 -4.14
CA PRO A 182 18.13 0.33 -5.35
C PRO A 182 17.43 1.66 -5.71
N PHE A 183 17.41 2.63 -4.78
CA PHE A 183 16.79 3.94 -4.97
C PHE A 183 17.75 4.91 -5.66
N VAL A 184 18.03 4.70 -6.95
CA VAL A 184 18.85 5.64 -7.72
C VAL A 184 18.07 6.94 -7.88
N TYR A 185 18.45 7.93 -7.10
CA TYR A 185 18.05 9.31 -7.27
C TYR A 185 18.72 9.87 -8.54
N LYS A 186 18.07 9.72 -9.70
CA LYS A 186 18.65 10.11 -11.00
C LYS A 186 18.57 11.62 -11.28
N ASP A 187 17.60 12.32 -10.68
CA ASP A 187 17.29 13.71 -11.01
C ASP A 187 17.45 14.61 -9.79
N ASP A 188 18.11 15.76 -9.90
CA ASP A 188 18.17 16.72 -8.80
C ASP A 188 16.76 17.14 -8.33
N PHE A 189 16.51 17.06 -7.01
CA PHE A 189 15.21 17.42 -6.40
C PHE A 189 14.86 18.85 -6.71
N LEU A 190 15.88 19.68 -6.81
CA LEU A 190 15.76 21.09 -7.10
C LEU A 190 15.25 21.36 -8.52
N VAL A 191 15.26 20.36 -9.40
CA VAL A 191 14.79 20.45 -10.79
C VAL A 191 13.40 19.80 -10.97
N SER A 192 12.90 19.07 -9.97
CA SER A 192 11.63 18.34 -10.04
C SER A 192 10.40 19.25 -10.09
N LYS A 193 9.41 18.93 -10.92
CA LYS A 193 8.15 19.71 -11.07
C LYS A 193 7.08 19.24 -10.08
N PHE A 194 7.07 19.82 -8.89
CA PHE A 194 6.02 19.60 -7.89
C PHE A 194 4.73 20.34 -8.23
N ASN A 195 3.60 19.74 -7.88
CA ASN A 195 2.28 20.34 -8.01
C ASN A 195 2.10 21.49 -6.99
N LYS A 196 1.30 22.50 -7.34
CA LYS A 196 1.00 23.66 -6.49
C LYS A 196 0.47 23.33 -5.09
N ILE A 197 -0.06 22.12 -4.87
CA ILE A 197 -0.48 21.68 -3.52
C ILE A 197 0.68 21.63 -2.51
N TRP A 198 1.93 21.57 -2.98
CA TRP A 198 3.14 21.62 -2.17
C TRP A 198 3.65 23.04 -1.90
N ILE A 199 3.01 24.06 -2.47
CA ILE A 199 3.45 25.45 -2.35
C ILE A 199 2.76 26.09 -1.15
N ASP A 200 3.56 26.59 -0.22
CA ASP A 200 3.10 27.29 0.98
C ASP A 200 3.15 28.81 0.78
N THR A 201 2.20 29.35 0.03
CA THR A 201 2.08 30.80 -0.22
C THR A 201 0.72 31.34 0.18
N THR A 202 0.70 32.49 0.83
CA THR A 202 -0.51 33.26 1.13
C THR A 202 -0.95 34.15 -0.04
N SER A 203 -0.12 34.27 -1.10
CA SER A 203 -0.40 35.10 -2.27
C SER A 203 -1.44 34.45 -3.20
N SER A 204 -2.38 35.25 -3.71
CA SER A 204 -3.35 34.86 -4.73
C SER A 204 -2.73 34.63 -6.12
N THR A 205 -1.48 35.03 -6.33
CA THR A 205 -0.73 34.82 -7.57
C THR A 205 -0.15 33.40 -7.64
N PRO A 206 -0.36 32.65 -8.73
CA PRO A 206 0.28 31.35 -8.92
C PRO A 206 1.81 31.48 -8.93
N VAL A 207 2.48 30.87 -7.97
CA VAL A 207 3.94 30.76 -7.94
C VAL A 207 4.33 29.41 -8.54
N SER A 208 5.33 29.39 -9.43
CA SER A 208 5.90 28.13 -9.92
C SER A 208 6.65 27.41 -8.81
N TRP A 209 6.78 26.08 -8.87
CA TRP A 209 7.58 25.34 -7.89
C TRP A 209 9.02 25.84 -7.82
N SER A 210 9.64 26.14 -8.98
CA SER A 210 11.01 26.66 -9.02
C SER A 210 11.13 28.02 -8.31
N SER A 211 10.18 28.94 -8.52
CA SER A 211 10.17 30.23 -7.84
C SER A 211 9.94 30.08 -6.33
N TYR A 212 9.05 29.16 -5.93
CA TYR A 212 8.81 28.85 -4.52
C TYR A 212 10.06 28.26 -3.87
N LEU A 213 10.69 27.27 -4.50
CA LEU A 213 11.92 26.64 -4.02
C LEU A 213 13.06 27.65 -3.84
N SER A 214 13.23 28.59 -4.78
CA SER A 214 14.22 29.68 -4.66
C SER A 214 13.91 30.63 -3.51
N SER A 215 12.63 30.82 -3.16
CA SER A 215 12.21 31.70 -2.06
C SER A 215 12.46 31.13 -0.66
N ILE A 216 12.69 29.81 -0.53
CA ILE A 216 12.97 29.17 0.75
C ILE A 216 14.42 29.48 1.14
N ASN A 217 14.63 30.33 2.15
CA ASN A 217 15.96 30.60 2.69
C ASN A 217 16.50 29.37 3.44
N GLU A 218 17.82 29.28 3.57
CA GLU A 218 18.42 28.29 4.46
C GLU A 218 18.01 28.54 5.92
N ASP A 219 17.74 27.48 6.66
CA ASP A 219 17.41 27.54 8.08
C ASP A 219 18.10 26.40 8.84
N GLY A 220 18.92 26.78 9.81
CA GLY A 220 19.62 25.86 10.70
C GLY A 220 18.80 25.35 11.88
N SER A 221 17.53 25.74 12.06
CA SER A 221 16.70 25.39 13.22
C SER A 221 16.50 23.88 13.44
N LEU A 222 16.63 23.08 12.37
CA LEU A 222 16.64 21.62 12.44
C LEU A 222 17.93 21.09 13.10
N PHE A 223 19.02 21.85 13.02
CA PHE A 223 20.26 21.62 13.74
C PHE A 223 20.22 22.37 15.08
N SER A 224 20.77 21.78 16.16
CA SER A 224 20.76 22.46 17.47
C SER A 224 21.75 23.64 17.49
N THR A 225 21.63 24.51 18.50
CA THR A 225 22.62 25.58 18.77
C THR A 225 23.89 25.07 19.47
N SER A 226 24.12 23.75 19.50
CA SER A 226 25.28 23.15 20.18
C SER A 226 26.61 23.58 19.54
N SER A 227 27.65 23.74 20.35
CA SER A 227 28.99 24.13 19.89
C SER A 227 29.71 23.06 19.06
N THR A 228 29.29 21.79 19.13
CA THR A 228 29.94 20.70 18.38
C THR A 228 29.06 20.22 17.23
N LYS A 229 29.61 20.20 16.01
CA LYS A 229 28.92 19.73 14.79
C LYS A 229 28.28 18.34 14.95
N ILE A 230 28.93 17.40 15.64
CA ILE A 230 28.37 16.05 15.84
C ILE A 230 27.09 16.07 16.68
N LYS A 231 26.99 16.91 17.73
CA LYS A 231 25.76 17.07 18.51
C LYS A 231 24.66 17.74 17.68
N GLN A 232 25.02 18.66 16.80
CA GLN A 232 24.07 19.29 15.88
C GLN A 232 23.50 18.28 14.88
N VAL A 233 24.35 17.42 14.29
CA VAL A 233 23.92 16.35 13.39
C VAL A 233 23.06 15.31 14.09
N LYS A 234 23.41 14.88 15.31
CA LYS A 234 22.59 13.93 16.08
C LYS A 234 21.20 14.50 16.39
N PHE A 235 21.15 15.77 16.80
CA PHE A 235 19.88 16.46 17.03
C PHE A 235 19.04 16.59 15.74
N ALA A 236 19.68 16.92 14.61
CA ALA A 236 19.03 16.95 13.31
C ALA A 236 18.47 15.58 12.92
N ALA A 237 19.25 14.51 13.12
CA ALA A 237 18.81 13.14 12.86
C ALA A 237 17.60 12.73 13.70
N ASP A 238 17.56 13.09 14.99
CA ASP A 238 16.40 12.83 15.86
C ASP A 238 15.13 13.55 15.36
N LYS A 239 15.26 14.81 14.89
CA LYS A 239 14.14 15.54 14.27
C LYS A 239 13.72 14.92 12.94
N LEU A 240 14.67 14.58 12.08
CA LEU A 240 14.41 13.95 10.77
C LEU A 240 13.71 12.60 10.91
N LYS A 241 13.95 11.86 12.00
CA LYS A 241 13.21 10.64 12.29
C LYS A 241 11.69 10.88 12.37
N LEU A 242 11.27 11.98 12.99
CA LEU A 242 9.85 12.35 13.03
C LEU A 242 9.31 12.65 11.62
N TYR A 243 10.14 13.21 10.74
CA TYR A 243 9.73 13.53 9.37
C TYR A 243 9.57 12.22 8.59
N VAL A 244 10.54 11.32 8.70
CA VAL A 244 10.47 9.95 8.15
C VAL A 244 9.18 9.27 8.59
N ASP A 245 8.83 9.30 9.87
CA ASP A 245 7.59 8.69 10.38
C ASP A 245 6.33 9.28 9.70
N LYS A 246 6.30 10.59 9.43
CA LYS A 246 5.17 11.25 8.75
C LYS A 246 5.09 10.87 7.27
N PHE A 247 6.21 10.90 6.55
CA PHE A 247 6.25 10.58 5.12
C PHE A 247 5.99 9.09 4.86
N ILE A 248 6.62 8.20 5.64
CA ILE A 248 6.38 6.74 5.57
C ILE A 248 4.97 6.41 6.06
N GLY A 249 4.49 7.06 7.11
CA GLY A 249 3.11 6.90 7.60
C GLY A 249 2.07 7.29 6.54
N ALA A 250 2.32 8.35 5.77
CA ALA A 250 1.49 8.72 4.63
C ALA A 250 1.46 7.63 3.55
N GLN A 251 2.63 7.12 3.12
CA GLN A 251 2.69 6.01 2.15
C GLN A 251 1.98 4.75 2.68
N SER A 252 2.21 4.39 3.94
CA SER A 252 1.60 3.21 4.57
C SER A 252 0.07 3.30 4.59
N ARG A 253 -0.49 4.49 4.80
CA ARG A 253 -1.94 4.69 4.78
C ARG A 253 -2.51 4.53 3.38
N LEU A 254 -1.85 5.11 2.37
CA LEU A 254 -2.25 4.97 0.97
C LEU A 254 -2.20 3.51 0.51
N ILE A 255 -1.14 2.77 0.89
CA ILE A 255 -1.03 1.32 0.64
C ILE A 255 -2.21 0.58 1.27
N HIS A 256 -2.48 0.81 2.56
CA HIS A 256 -3.57 0.16 3.28
C HIS A 256 -4.95 0.41 2.65
N ASN A 257 -5.19 1.63 2.18
CA ASN A 257 -6.47 2.05 1.61
C ASN A 257 -6.61 1.72 0.11
N SER A 258 -5.54 1.26 -0.55
CA SER A 258 -5.50 1.00 -2.00
C SER A 258 -6.61 0.10 -2.53
N PRO A 259 -7.03 -0.99 -1.85
CA PRO A 259 -8.15 -1.81 -2.32
C PRO A 259 -9.45 -1.02 -2.47
N GLY A 260 -9.70 -0.05 -1.57
CA GLY A 260 -10.88 0.81 -1.61
C GLY A 260 -10.82 1.83 -2.75
N TYR A 261 -9.64 2.36 -3.05
CA TYR A 261 -9.44 3.26 -4.20
C TYR A 261 -9.64 2.51 -5.52
N LEU A 262 -9.05 1.31 -5.64
CA LEU A 262 -9.14 0.54 -6.88
C LEU A 262 -10.61 0.18 -7.18
N LYS A 263 -11.33 -0.27 -6.15
CA LYS A 263 -12.77 -0.54 -6.27
C LYS A 263 -13.55 0.68 -6.78
N GLU A 264 -13.27 1.88 -6.25
CA GLU A 264 -13.92 3.11 -6.72
C GLU A 264 -13.66 3.37 -8.21
N THR A 265 -12.42 3.17 -8.67
CA THR A 265 -12.08 3.37 -10.08
C THR A 265 -12.82 2.39 -10.99
N LEU A 266 -12.92 1.12 -10.59
CA LEU A 266 -13.54 0.09 -11.41
C LEU A 266 -15.08 0.17 -11.46
N GLU A 267 -15.71 0.70 -10.41
CA GLU A 267 -17.18 0.69 -10.26
C GLU A 267 -17.82 2.06 -10.52
N ASN A 268 -17.14 3.17 -10.18
CA ASN A 268 -17.75 4.49 -10.09
C ASN A 268 -17.03 5.56 -10.91
N TRP A 269 -15.95 5.22 -11.62
CA TRP A 269 -15.21 6.17 -12.45
C TRP A 269 -15.29 5.80 -13.93
N SER A 270 -15.78 6.72 -14.75
CA SER A 270 -16.05 6.49 -16.18
C SER A 270 -15.09 7.23 -17.11
N SER A 271 -14.09 7.92 -16.56
CA SER A 271 -13.14 8.76 -17.33
C SER A 271 -11.82 8.07 -17.65
N HIS A 272 -11.81 6.73 -17.65
CA HIS A 272 -10.70 5.94 -18.19
C HIS A 272 -10.48 6.29 -19.66
N GLU A 273 -9.21 6.34 -20.09
CA GLU A 273 -8.91 6.42 -21.52
C GLU A 273 -9.43 5.16 -22.24
N PRO A 274 -9.87 5.23 -23.51
CA PRO A 274 -10.53 4.10 -24.18
C PRO A 274 -9.71 2.80 -24.20
N ASN A 275 -8.39 2.91 -24.37
CA ASN A 275 -7.44 1.81 -24.30
C ASN A 275 -7.40 1.16 -22.91
N MET A 276 -7.44 1.97 -21.86
CA MET A 276 -7.44 1.50 -20.47
C MET A 276 -8.78 0.92 -20.07
N ALA A 277 -9.89 1.53 -20.50
CA ALA A 277 -11.22 0.95 -20.32
C ALA A 277 -11.32 -0.45 -20.94
N LEU A 278 -10.77 -0.65 -22.14
CA LEU A 278 -10.72 -1.96 -22.79
C LEU A 278 -9.88 -2.98 -21.99
N LEU A 279 -8.70 -2.57 -21.51
CA LEU A 279 -7.83 -3.43 -20.70
C LEU A 279 -8.51 -3.82 -19.39
N LEU A 280 -9.11 -2.87 -18.68
CA LEU A 280 -9.80 -3.11 -17.41
C LEU A 280 -11.04 -4.00 -17.61
N ALA A 281 -11.80 -3.80 -18.69
CA ALA A 281 -12.91 -4.68 -19.06
C ALA A 281 -12.42 -6.12 -19.33
N PHE A 282 -11.31 -6.28 -20.06
CA PHE A 282 -10.67 -7.59 -20.24
C PHE A 282 -10.31 -8.23 -18.89
N LEU A 283 -9.69 -7.48 -17.96
CA LEU A 283 -9.34 -8.01 -16.64
C LEU A 283 -10.58 -8.43 -15.84
N GLN A 284 -11.67 -7.68 -15.93
CA GLN A 284 -12.94 -8.06 -15.28
C GLN A 284 -13.51 -9.36 -15.88
N LEU A 285 -13.49 -9.51 -17.21
CA LEU A 285 -13.96 -10.72 -17.89
C LEU A 285 -13.03 -11.92 -17.63
N PHE A 286 -11.72 -11.69 -17.52
CA PHE A 286 -10.73 -12.72 -17.22
C PHE A 286 -11.01 -13.43 -15.88
N ARG A 287 -11.69 -12.74 -14.94
CA ARG A 287 -12.12 -13.35 -13.66
C ARG A 287 -13.04 -14.56 -13.84
N TYR A 288 -13.80 -14.66 -14.94
CA TYR A 288 -14.58 -15.87 -15.23
C TYR A 288 -13.70 -17.07 -15.57
N ALA A 289 -12.62 -16.84 -16.33
CA ALA A 289 -11.63 -17.87 -16.64
C ALA A 289 -10.88 -18.29 -15.37
N GLN A 290 -10.44 -17.32 -14.55
CA GLN A 290 -9.84 -17.60 -13.23
C GLN A 290 -10.80 -18.37 -12.33
N GLY A 291 -12.09 -18.00 -12.30
CA GLY A 291 -13.12 -18.70 -11.54
C GLY A 291 -13.33 -20.14 -12.02
N SER A 292 -13.18 -20.42 -13.32
CA SER A 292 -13.28 -21.77 -13.89
C SER A 292 -12.06 -22.62 -13.51
N ILE A 293 -10.84 -22.10 -13.69
CA ILE A 293 -9.61 -22.84 -13.35
C ILE A 293 -9.51 -23.09 -11.84
N ASN A 294 -9.96 -22.15 -11.01
CA ASN A 294 -9.98 -22.30 -9.56
C ASN A 294 -10.99 -23.35 -9.04
N LYS A 295 -11.83 -23.94 -9.91
CA LYS A 295 -12.64 -25.12 -9.56
C LYS A 295 -11.88 -26.44 -9.67
N ILE A 296 -10.62 -26.46 -10.12
CA ILE A 296 -9.82 -27.70 -10.26
C ILE A 296 -9.72 -28.45 -8.94
N THR A 297 -9.43 -27.77 -7.83
CA THR A 297 -9.30 -28.39 -6.49
C THR A 297 -10.56 -29.13 -6.08
N LYS A 298 -11.73 -28.48 -6.18
CA LYS A 298 -13.03 -29.12 -5.92
C LYS A 298 -13.27 -30.32 -6.83
N ARG A 299 -13.05 -30.15 -8.15
CA ARG A 299 -13.26 -31.23 -9.13
C ARG A 299 -12.35 -32.44 -8.85
N HIS A 300 -11.11 -32.20 -8.45
CA HIS A 300 -10.17 -33.25 -8.10
C HIS A 300 -10.61 -34.00 -6.83
N LEU A 301 -11.02 -33.28 -5.77
CA LEU A 301 -11.55 -33.90 -4.54
C LEU A 301 -12.82 -34.71 -4.81
N ASP A 302 -13.75 -34.17 -5.61
CA ASP A 302 -14.96 -34.87 -6.02
C ASP A 302 -14.63 -36.13 -6.81
N PHE A 303 -13.68 -36.06 -7.75
CA PHE A 303 -13.20 -37.22 -8.51
C PHE A 303 -12.60 -38.28 -7.59
N TYR A 304 -11.69 -37.88 -6.70
CA TYR A 304 -11.01 -38.81 -5.80
C TYR A 304 -12.00 -39.50 -4.84
N TYR A 305 -12.83 -38.74 -4.12
CA TYR A 305 -13.73 -39.34 -3.14
C TYR A 305 -14.91 -40.10 -3.77
N LYS A 306 -15.51 -39.58 -4.85
CA LYS A 306 -16.72 -40.18 -5.43
C LYS A 306 -16.44 -41.20 -6.53
N ARG A 307 -15.38 -41.02 -7.32
CA ARG A 307 -15.07 -41.92 -8.45
C ARG A 307 -14.01 -42.96 -8.10
N VAL A 308 -12.93 -42.56 -7.42
CA VAL A 308 -11.85 -43.48 -7.03
C VAL A 308 -12.24 -44.27 -5.78
N LEU A 309 -12.53 -43.59 -4.67
CA LEU A 309 -12.90 -44.23 -3.40
C LEU A 309 -14.37 -44.66 -3.31
N ARG A 310 -15.21 -44.18 -4.24
CA ARG A 310 -16.65 -44.50 -4.32
C ARG A 310 -17.43 -44.22 -3.03
N LEU A 311 -17.00 -43.22 -2.26
CA LEU A 311 -17.73 -42.76 -1.09
C LEU A 311 -19.07 -42.17 -1.52
N LYS A 312 -20.12 -42.51 -0.79
CA LYS A 312 -21.46 -41.96 -0.97
C LYS A 312 -21.79 -41.04 0.21
N PRO A 313 -22.46 -39.90 -0.01
CA PRO A 313 -23.02 -39.12 1.09
C PRO A 313 -23.97 -40.01 1.91
N ASN A 314 -23.95 -39.86 3.23
CA ASN A 314 -24.94 -40.51 4.08
C ASN A 314 -26.34 -39.94 3.77
N GLU A 315 -27.34 -40.78 3.90
CA GLU A 315 -28.74 -40.35 3.79
C GLU A 315 -29.12 -39.42 4.94
N ALA A 316 -30.14 -38.60 4.71
CA ALA A 316 -30.70 -37.76 5.77
C ALA A 316 -31.35 -38.67 6.83
N VAL A 317 -30.95 -38.49 8.09
CA VAL A 317 -31.57 -39.18 9.23
C VAL A 317 -32.56 -38.19 9.85
N PRO A 318 -33.84 -38.57 10.03
CA PRO A 318 -34.82 -37.68 10.64
C PRO A 318 -34.43 -37.37 12.09
N ASP A 319 -34.65 -36.12 12.50
CA ASP A 319 -34.39 -35.70 13.86
C ASP A 319 -35.41 -36.33 14.82
N THR A 320 -34.94 -36.78 15.97
CA THR A 320 -35.79 -37.23 17.07
C THR A 320 -35.77 -36.17 18.17
N VAL A 321 -36.96 -35.72 18.60
CA VAL A 321 -37.10 -34.78 19.70
C VAL A 321 -37.92 -35.42 20.83
N HIS A 322 -37.57 -35.10 22.06
CA HIS A 322 -38.40 -35.46 23.21
C HIS A 322 -39.51 -34.42 23.37
N VAL A 323 -40.76 -34.86 23.30
CA VAL A 323 -41.94 -34.03 23.54
C VAL A 323 -42.54 -34.48 24.86
N ILE A 324 -42.80 -33.52 25.75
CA ILE A 324 -43.50 -33.75 27.01
C ILE A 324 -44.92 -33.22 26.84
N PHE A 325 -45.90 -34.10 27.03
CA PHE A 325 -47.31 -33.74 27.05
C PHE A 325 -47.76 -33.60 28.50
N GLU A 326 -48.52 -32.53 28.79
CA GLU A 326 -49.20 -32.35 30.07
C GLU A 326 -50.70 -32.49 29.85
N LEU A 327 -51.37 -33.26 30.72
CA LEU A 327 -52.83 -33.42 30.66
C LEU A 327 -53.52 -32.14 31.14
N ALA A 328 -54.68 -31.83 30.57
CA ALA A 328 -55.53 -30.78 31.10
C ALA A 328 -56.00 -31.15 32.53
N LYS A 329 -56.13 -30.16 33.42
CA LYS A 329 -56.36 -30.33 34.87
C LYS A 329 -57.56 -31.22 35.29
N GLN A 330 -58.48 -31.54 34.37
CA GLN A 330 -59.69 -32.33 34.64
C GLN A 330 -59.70 -33.69 33.91
N VAL A 331 -58.56 -34.11 33.34
CA VAL A 331 -58.43 -35.35 32.58
C VAL A 331 -57.34 -36.21 33.20
N ASP A 332 -57.74 -37.33 33.80
CA ASP A 332 -56.81 -38.24 34.48
C ASP A 332 -56.03 -39.15 33.52
N SER A 333 -56.56 -39.39 32.32
CA SER A 333 -55.86 -40.11 31.25
C SER A 333 -56.39 -39.72 29.87
N TYR A 334 -55.50 -39.68 28.87
CA TYR A 334 -55.84 -39.47 27.47
C TYR A 334 -54.89 -40.28 26.59
N LEU A 335 -55.43 -41.08 25.68
CA LEU A 335 -54.64 -41.85 24.71
C LEU A 335 -54.48 -41.01 23.44
N VAL A 336 -53.23 -40.71 23.09
CA VAL A 336 -52.85 -39.95 21.88
C VAL A 336 -52.55 -40.92 20.74
#